data_AF-A0A292SNT2-F1
#
_entry.id   AF-A0A292SNT2-F1
#
_cell.length_a   1.000
_cell.length_b   1.000
_cell.length_c   1.000
_cell.angle_alpha   90.00
_cell.angle_beta   90.00
_cell.angle_gamma   90.00
#
_symmetry.space_group_name_H-M   'P 1'
#
loop_
_entity.id
_entity.type
_entity.pdbx_description
1 polymer ?
#
loop_
_entity_poly.entity_id
_entity_poly.type
_entity_poly.pdbx_seq_one_letter_code
_entity_poly.pdbx_strand_id
1 'polypeptide(L)' 'MTVKKKTYFITGGGTGGHIYPAVAVADALIKDDETKDLYYIGNPKNLEYDIVSQKGYKFLGINIHGM' A
#
# COMPACT_ATOMS: atom_id res chain seq x y z
N MET A 1 13.67 10.13 -24.46
CA MET A 1 12.39 10.45 -23.78
C MET A 1 12.53 10.03 -22.33
N THR A 2 12.54 10.96 -21.38
CA THR A 2 12.64 10.62 -19.96
C THR A 2 11.26 10.19 -19.48
N VAL A 3 11.09 8.90 -19.17
CA VAL A 3 9.84 8.39 -18.61
C VAL A 3 9.67 9.00 -17.22
N LYS A 4 8.56 9.71 -17.01
CA LYS A 4 8.28 10.39 -15.73
C LYS A 4 7.89 9.33 -14.70
N LYS A 5 8.78 9.07 -13.74
CA LYS A 5 8.46 8.11 -12.68
C LYS A 5 7.27 8.59 -11.83
N LYS A 6 6.40 7.65 -11.45
CA LYS A 6 5.10 7.86 -10.80
C LYS A 6 5.18 7.50 -9.32
N THR A 7 4.42 8.20 -8.49
CA THR A 7 4.29 7.89 -7.06
C THR A 7 2.88 7.43 -6.78
N TYR A 8 2.73 6.29 -6.12
CA TYR A 8 1.45 5.66 -5.84
C TYR A 8 1.13 5.69 -4.35
N PHE A 9 -0.14 5.96 -4.05
CA PHE A 9 -0.71 5.86 -2.72
C PHE A 9 -1.87 4.87 -2.78
N ILE A 10 -1.81 3.83 -1.96
CA ILE A 10 -2.79 2.74 -1.94
C ILE A 10 -3.36 2.64 -0.54
N THR A 11 -4.65 2.35 -0.44
CA THR A 11 -5.29 2.04 0.84
C THR A 11 -6.27 0.89 0.64
N GLY A 12 -6.47 0.12 1.69
CA GLY A 12 -7.37 -1.01 1.73
C GLY A 12 -7.41 -1.50 3.17
N GLY A 13 -8.56 -1.34 3.82
CA GLY A 13 -8.68 -1.59 5.26
C GLY A 13 -10.02 -2.16 5.66
N GLY A 14 -10.18 -2.37 6.96
CA GLY A 14 -11.38 -2.95 7.57
C GLY A 14 -11.34 -4.48 7.67
N THR A 15 -11.18 -5.20 6.55
CA THR A 15 -11.12 -6.67 6.53
C THR A 15 -10.18 -7.21 5.46
N GLY A 16 -9.76 -8.48 5.57
CA GLY A 16 -8.92 -9.15 4.58
C GLY A 16 -9.44 -9.04 3.13
N GLY A 17 -10.77 -9.00 2.95
CA GLY A 17 -11.40 -8.85 1.64
C GLY A 17 -11.05 -7.56 0.90
N HIS A 18 -10.65 -6.50 1.59
CA HIS A 18 -10.16 -5.24 0.99
C HIS A 18 -8.64 -5.13 1.02
N ILE A 19 -8.00 -5.70 2.06
CA ILE A 19 -6.55 -5.65 2.24
C ILE A 19 -5.84 -6.44 1.14
N TYR A 20 -6.24 -7.69 0.89
CA TYR A 20 -5.55 -8.55 -0.08
C TYR A 20 -5.62 -8.02 -1.52
N PRO A 21 -6.76 -7.52 -2.02
CA PRO A 21 -6.80 -6.88 -3.33
C PRO A 21 -5.92 -5.63 -3.42
N ALA A 22 -5.93 -4.77 -2.40
CA ALA A 22 -5.08 -3.58 -2.37
C ALA A 22 -3.59 -3.94 -2.37
N VAL A 23 -3.20 -4.95 -1.59
CA VAL A 23 -1.85 -5.51 -1.57
C VAL A 23 -1.48 -6.10 -2.92
N ALA A 24 -2.37 -6.84 -3.59
CA ALA A 24 -2.09 -7.42 -4.91
C ALA A 24 -1.78 -6.33 -5.97
N VAL A 25 -2.53 -5.22 -5.95
CA VAL A 25 -2.26 -4.06 -6.80
C VAL A 25 -0.93 -3.40 -6.45
N ALA A 26 -0.62 -3.25 -5.15
CA ALA A 26 0.66 -2.71 -4.70
C ALA A 26 1.86 -3.56 -5.16
N ASP A 27 1.73 -4.89 -5.09
CA ASP A 27 2.73 -5.87 -5.50
C ASP A 27 2.99 -5.85 -7.02
N ALA A 28 1.97 -5.50 -7.82
CA ALA A 28 2.13 -5.30 -9.26
C ALA A 28 2.83 -3.98 -9.57
N LEU A 29 2.40 -2.89 -8.92
CA LEU A 29 2.93 -1.54 -9.17
C LEU A 29 4.39 -1.39 -8.74
N ILE A 30 4.81 -2.01 -7.63
CA ILE A 30 6.22 -1.92 -7.20
C ILE A 30 7.20 -2.59 -8.17
N LYS A 31 6.73 -3.51 -9.03
CA LYS A 31 7.55 -4.19 -10.05
C LYS A 31 7.65 -3.38 -11.35
N ASP A 32 6.85 -2.33 -11.50
CA ASP A 32 6.86 -1.46 -12.66
C ASP A 32 8.06 -0.48 -12.59
N ASP A 33 8.87 -0.42 -13.65
CA ASP A 33 10.08 0.43 -13.69
C ASP A 33 9.74 1.94 -13.63
N GLU A 34 8.53 2.32 -14.03
CA GLU A 34 8.05 3.69 -13.92
C GLU A 34 7.66 4.05 -12.48
N THR A 35 7.61 3.10 -11.53
CA THR A 35 7.33 3.40 -10.14
C THR A 35 8.55 4.05 -9.46
N LYS A 36 8.34 5.26 -8.95
CA LYS A 36 9.30 6.00 -8.11
C LYS A 36 9.19 5.56 -6.66
N ASP A 37 7.99 5.64 -6.11
CA ASP A 37 7.68 5.40 -4.71
C ASP A 37 6.27 4.81 -4.61
N LEU A 38 6.08 3.89 -3.66
CA LEU A 38 4.78 3.33 -3.33
C LEU A 38 4.55 3.43 -1.82
N TYR A 39 3.41 4.01 -1.47
CA TYR A 39 2.97 4.19 -0.09
C TYR A 39 1.66 3.44 0.13
N TYR A 40 1.62 2.61 1.16
CA TYR A 40 0.40 1.97 1.63
C TYR A 40 -0.11 2.70 2.87
N ILE A 41 -1.32 3.21 2.81
CA ILE A 41 -1.96 4.00 3.86
C ILE A 41 -2.96 3.10 4.57
N GLY A 42 -2.80 2.93 5.88
CA GLY A 42 -3.67 2.07 6.67
C GLY A 42 -3.56 2.30 8.18
N ASN A 43 -4.31 1.52 8.94
CA ASN A 43 -4.27 1.60 10.39
C ASN A 43 -3.12 0.73 10.95
N PRO A 44 -2.15 1.30 11.70
CA PRO A 44 -1.03 0.54 12.27
C PRO A 44 -1.44 -0.50 13.33
N LYS A 45 -2.67 -0.44 13.84
CA LYS A 45 -3.19 -1.37 14.86
C LYS A 45 -3.94 -2.57 14.28
N ASN A 46 -4.14 -2.62 12.97
CA ASN A 46 -4.92 -3.66 12.29
C ASN A 46 -4.02 -4.66 11.54
N LEU A 47 -4.65 -5.75 11.07
CA LEU A 47 -4.05 -6.79 10.22
C LEU A 47 -3.29 -6.22 9.00
N GLU A 48 -3.72 -5.06 8.51
CA GLU A 48 -3.06 -4.30 7.43
C GLU A 48 -1.57 -4.08 7.70
N TYR A 49 -1.22 -3.67 8.93
CA TYR A 49 0.16 -3.37 9.28
C TYR A 49 1.03 -4.61 9.21
N ASP A 50 0.56 -5.75 9.72
CA ASP A 50 1.33 -6.99 9.74
C ASP A 50 1.60 -7.50 8.31
N ILE A 51 0.57 -7.49 7.45
CA ILE A 51 0.66 -7.91 6.05
C ILE A 51 1.58 -7.00 5.25
N VAL A 52 1.45 -5.69 5.44
CA VAL A 52 2.14 -4.69 4.62
C VAL A 52 3.55 -4.40 5.10
N SER A 53 3.83 -4.45 6.41
CA SER A 53 5.17 -4.15 6.93
C SER A 53 6.23 -5.14 6.47
N GLN A 54 5.82 -6.34 6.05
CA GLN A 54 6.69 -7.35 5.46
C GLN A 54 6.92 -7.15 3.95
N LYS A 55 6.34 -6.10 3.34
CA LYS A 55 6.42 -5.83 1.90
C LYS A 55 7.43 -4.72 1.61
N GLY A 56 7.88 -4.65 0.35
CA GLY A 56 8.91 -3.70 -0.11
C GLY A 56 8.44 -2.25 -0.29
N TYR A 57 7.22 -1.90 0.12
CA TYR A 57 6.66 -0.56 -0.01
C TYR A 57 6.45 0.12 1.35
N LYS A 58 6.41 1.46 1.37
CA LYS A 58 6.40 2.25 2.61
C LYS A 58 5.01 2.26 3.23
N PHE A 59 4.88 1.89 4.50
CA PHE A 59 3.61 2.02 5.23
C PHE A 59 3.47 3.43 5.82
N LEU A 60 2.35 4.09 5.54
CA LEU A 60 1.93 5.36 6.14
C LEU A 60 0.78 5.07 7.10
N GLY A 61 1.13 4.94 8.38
CA GLY A 61 0.17 4.71 9.44
C GLY A 61 -0.66 5.96 9.71
N ILE A 62 -1.98 5.85 9.55
CA ILE A 62 -2.93 6.86 9.98
C ILE A 62 -3.86 6.27 11.05
N ASN A 63 -4.10 7.05 12.11
CA ASN A 63 -5.04 6.65 13.17
C ASN A 63 -6.48 6.82 12.67
N ILE A 64 -6.96 5.86 11.89
CA ILE A 64 -8.37 5.78 11.49
C ILE A 64 -9.13 4.99 12.55
N HIS A 65 -10.09 5.64 13.18
CA HIS A 65 -11.10 5.00 14.02
C HIS A 65 -12.45 5.26 13.34
N GLY A 66 -12.96 4.25 12.66
CA GLY A 66 -14.21 4.27 11.89
C GLY A 66 -14.62 2.83 11.65
N MET A 67 -15.92 2.57 11.72
CA MET A 67 -16.55 1.25 11.84
C MET A 67 -16.08 0.23 10.79
#